data_AF-A0A137Q3I4-F1
#
_entry.id   AF-A0A137Q3I4-F1
#
_cell.length_a   1.000
_cell.length_b   1.000
_cell.length_c   1.000
_cell.angle_alpha   90.00
_cell.angle_beta   90.00
_cell.angle_gamma   90.00
#
_symmetry.space_group_name_H-M   'P 1'
#
loop_
_entity.id
_entity.type
_entity.pdbx_description
1 polymer ?
#
loop_
_entity_poly.entity_id
_entity_poly.type
_entity_poly.pdbx_seq_one_letter_code
_entity_poly.pdbx_strand_id
1 'polypeptide(L)'
;MVGNTHPYSINDWTDDIMLAHASGIDGFALNCGADEWGRVRVADAYEAAKRSGLDFKLFISLDMTSLQCGSPDDASRLRELVEPYLNHPNQLQYDSRTFVSTFSGETCTFGQANVVEGWKSQFVNHADLQGKIYFVPAFFIDPEKFSDFSEVIDGDFNWNSGWPIQITTSFVKNLVSSPNPANITNPVPDAAARIAMQARDGESKKPVYMGAVSPWFFTHYGQDSFNKNWIFLSDQHLYAKRWESIIASRDQFDVIQVLTWNDYGESHYIGPIKGAQPNSESWVDGFNHTGWLTLTKYYATAYKSGVFPAIEKDQILMWSRPHPAEAKVNDPVGQPDNFELVCTRVHKPMASF
;
A
#
# COMPACT_ATOMS: atom_id res chain seq x y z
N MET A 1 4.43 -6.23 -4.33
CA MET A 1 4.41 -7.64 -3.94
C MET A 1 5.66 -8.32 -4.45
N VAL A 2 6.56 -8.76 -3.56
CA VAL A 2 7.71 -9.60 -3.97
C VAL A 2 7.22 -10.97 -4.44
N GLY A 3 6.11 -11.47 -3.89
CA GLY A 3 5.45 -12.72 -4.31
C GLY A 3 5.15 -12.80 -5.83
N ASN A 4 4.91 -11.67 -6.49
CA ASN A 4 4.62 -11.64 -7.93
C ASN A 4 5.90 -11.57 -8.79
N THR A 5 7.08 -11.54 -8.17
CA THR A 5 8.37 -11.32 -8.83
C THR A 5 9.22 -12.59 -8.95
N HIS A 6 8.69 -13.78 -8.64
CA HIS A 6 9.41 -15.05 -8.82
C HIS A 6 10.20 -15.13 -10.15
N PRO A 7 9.60 -14.82 -11.32
CA PRO A 7 10.32 -14.89 -12.59
C PRO A 7 11.20 -13.66 -12.91
N TYR A 8 11.21 -12.61 -12.08
CA TYR A 8 11.97 -11.39 -12.36
C TYR A 8 13.48 -11.66 -12.39
N SER A 9 14.15 -11.04 -13.34
CA SER A 9 15.60 -10.82 -13.31
C SER A 9 15.93 -9.44 -12.71
N ILE A 10 17.22 -9.18 -12.51
CA ILE A 10 17.72 -7.83 -12.16
C ILE A 10 17.32 -6.80 -13.23
N ASN A 11 17.24 -7.18 -14.50
CA ASN A 11 16.84 -6.26 -15.56
C ASN A 11 15.36 -5.89 -15.45
N ASP A 12 14.48 -6.85 -15.12
CA ASP A 12 13.06 -6.57 -14.90
C ASP A 12 12.86 -5.56 -13.75
N TRP A 13 13.60 -5.75 -12.66
CA TRP A 13 13.66 -4.79 -11.55
C TRP A 13 14.22 -3.43 -11.98
N THR A 14 15.27 -3.42 -12.79
CA THR A 14 15.90 -2.18 -13.28
C THR A 14 14.92 -1.37 -14.13
N ASP A 15 14.21 -2.02 -15.05
CA ASP A 15 13.18 -1.39 -15.87
C ASP A 15 12.06 -0.80 -15.02
N ASP A 16 11.60 -1.53 -14.00
CA ASP A 16 10.55 -1.08 -13.10
C ASP A 16 10.99 0.11 -12.26
N ILE A 17 12.22 0.08 -11.71
CA ILE A 17 12.82 1.17 -10.95
C ILE A 17 12.96 2.43 -11.82
N MET A 18 13.46 2.29 -13.04
CA MET A 18 13.60 3.41 -13.96
C MET A 18 12.26 4.04 -14.31
N LEU A 19 11.24 3.21 -14.59
CA LEU A 19 9.90 3.69 -14.92
C LEU A 19 9.22 4.36 -13.72
N ALA A 20 9.32 3.76 -12.54
CA ALA A 20 8.78 4.32 -11.30
C ALA A 20 9.41 5.69 -10.99
N HIS A 21 10.74 5.77 -11.04
CA HIS A 21 11.48 7.01 -10.84
C HIS A 21 11.07 8.09 -11.85
N ALA A 22 10.99 7.75 -13.14
CA ALA A 22 10.53 8.68 -14.19
C ALA A 22 9.08 9.16 -14.01
N SER A 23 8.28 8.38 -13.27
CA SER A 23 6.88 8.64 -12.92
C SER A 23 6.72 9.34 -11.56
N GLY A 24 7.81 9.81 -10.95
CA GLY A 24 7.79 10.58 -9.72
C GLY A 24 7.73 9.76 -8.43
N ILE A 25 7.89 8.44 -8.51
CA ILE A 25 7.98 7.53 -7.35
C ILE A 25 9.44 7.44 -6.90
N ASP A 26 9.70 7.66 -5.62
CA ASP A 26 11.07 7.71 -5.08
C ASP A 26 11.58 6.36 -4.55
N GLY A 27 10.71 5.37 -4.46
CA GLY A 27 11.10 4.06 -3.95
C GLY A 27 10.02 2.98 -3.97
N PHE A 28 10.41 1.75 -3.63
CA PHE A 28 9.49 0.62 -3.45
C PHE A 28 9.47 0.09 -2.02
N ALA A 29 8.25 -0.17 -1.54
CA ALA A 29 8.00 -1.06 -0.42
C ALA A 29 8.05 -2.52 -0.90
N LEU A 30 9.05 -3.27 -0.45
CA LEU A 30 9.21 -4.69 -0.79
C LEU A 30 8.40 -5.53 0.19
N ASN A 31 7.13 -5.79 -0.14
CA ASN A 31 6.26 -6.71 0.61
C ASN A 31 6.80 -8.15 0.49
N CYS A 32 7.32 -8.69 1.60
CA CYS A 32 8.03 -9.97 1.67
C CYS A 32 7.18 -11.01 2.42
N GLY A 33 6.87 -12.13 1.76
CA GLY A 33 6.17 -13.28 2.35
C GLY A 33 7.11 -14.43 2.71
N ALA A 34 6.53 -15.60 3.00
CA ALA A 34 7.25 -16.78 3.53
C ALA A 34 8.08 -17.55 2.49
N ASP A 35 7.92 -17.27 1.20
CA ASP A 35 8.63 -17.99 0.14
C ASP A 35 10.15 -17.80 0.22
N GLU A 36 10.90 -18.90 0.30
CA GLU A 36 12.36 -18.86 0.45
C GLU A 36 13.07 -18.12 -0.70
N TRP A 37 12.57 -18.28 -1.92
CA TRP A 37 13.08 -17.62 -3.11
C TRP A 37 12.87 -16.10 -3.07
N GLY A 38 11.93 -15.61 -2.26
CA GLY A 38 11.63 -14.18 -2.12
C GLY A 38 12.86 -13.39 -1.69
N ARG A 39 13.72 -13.97 -0.84
CA ARG A 39 14.99 -13.35 -0.42
C ARG A 39 15.92 -13.05 -1.58
N VAL A 40 15.97 -13.93 -2.58
CA VAL A 40 16.78 -13.72 -3.80
C VAL A 40 16.22 -12.54 -4.60
N ARG A 41 14.89 -12.46 -4.76
CA ARG A 41 14.25 -11.35 -5.49
C ARG A 41 14.38 -10.00 -4.78
N VAL A 42 14.39 -9.97 -3.44
CA VAL A 42 14.71 -8.77 -2.66
C VAL A 42 16.15 -8.33 -2.93
N ALA A 43 17.11 -9.26 -2.90
CA ALA A 43 18.51 -8.96 -3.19
C ALA A 43 18.68 -8.42 -4.63
N ASP A 44 17.99 -9.02 -5.61
CA ASP A 44 17.97 -8.54 -6.99
C ASP A 44 17.42 -7.12 -7.12
N ALA A 45 16.37 -6.78 -6.37
CA ALA A 45 15.82 -5.42 -6.35
C ALA A 45 16.83 -4.39 -5.84
N TYR A 46 17.55 -4.71 -4.75
CA TYR A 46 18.60 -3.84 -4.21
C TYR A 46 19.79 -3.68 -5.15
N GLU A 47 20.20 -4.77 -5.81
CA GLU A 47 21.24 -4.71 -6.82
C GLU A 47 20.80 -3.91 -8.05
N ALA A 48 19.55 -4.06 -8.50
CA ALA A 48 18.97 -3.25 -9.57
C ALA A 48 18.95 -1.75 -9.21
N ALA A 49 18.50 -1.41 -8.01
CA ALA A 49 18.49 -0.02 -7.52
C ALA A 49 19.90 0.56 -7.49
N LYS A 50 20.89 -0.20 -7.01
CA LYS A 50 22.29 0.21 -7.01
C LYS A 50 22.86 0.40 -8.42
N ARG A 51 22.57 -0.52 -9.34
CA ARG A 51 23.00 -0.45 -10.75
C ARG A 51 22.38 0.73 -11.50
N SER A 52 21.15 1.11 -11.16
CA SER A 52 20.46 2.22 -11.81
C SER A 52 21.18 3.56 -11.62
N GLY A 53 21.97 3.71 -10.55
CA GLY A 53 22.61 4.97 -10.17
C GLY A 53 21.63 6.08 -9.74
N LEU A 54 20.33 5.76 -9.65
CA LEU A 54 19.29 6.67 -9.19
C LEU A 54 19.28 6.71 -7.67
N ASP A 55 18.81 7.83 -7.10
CA ASP A 55 18.49 7.92 -5.68
C ASP A 55 17.16 7.22 -5.35
N PHE A 56 16.96 6.02 -5.89
CA PHE A 56 15.75 5.23 -5.69
C PHE A 56 15.90 4.38 -4.44
N LYS A 57 14.96 4.50 -3.51
CA LYS A 57 15.02 3.82 -2.22
C LYS A 57 14.14 2.58 -2.18
N LEU A 58 14.52 1.63 -1.35
CA LEU A 58 13.77 0.41 -1.09
C LEU A 58 13.64 0.27 0.43
N PHE A 59 12.56 -0.35 0.89
CA PHE A 59 12.45 -0.78 2.27
C PHE A 59 11.67 -2.07 2.38
N ILE A 60 11.97 -2.85 3.42
CA ILE A 60 11.28 -4.12 3.68
C ILE A 60 9.92 -3.83 4.33
N SER A 61 8.87 -4.40 3.74
CA SER A 61 7.54 -4.52 4.33
C SER A 61 7.30 -6.00 4.63
N LEU A 62 7.24 -6.37 5.91
CA LEU A 62 7.04 -7.76 6.32
C LEU A 62 5.56 -8.12 6.17
N ASP A 63 5.24 -9.13 5.35
CA ASP A 63 3.87 -9.60 5.20
C ASP A 63 3.51 -10.56 6.35
N MET A 64 2.92 -10.03 7.41
CA MET A 64 2.57 -10.82 8.60
C MET A 64 1.33 -11.68 8.41
N THR A 65 0.68 -11.62 7.24
CA THR A 65 -0.37 -12.57 6.86
C THR A 65 0.19 -13.82 6.17
N SER A 66 1.43 -13.73 5.66
CA SER A 66 2.16 -14.84 5.06
C SER A 66 3.23 -15.42 6.00
N LEU A 67 3.94 -14.56 6.72
CA LEU A 67 5.03 -14.94 7.62
C LEU A 67 4.50 -15.49 8.95
N GLN A 68 5.12 -16.55 9.44
CA GLN A 68 4.84 -17.07 10.78
C GLN A 68 5.29 -16.06 11.85
N CYS A 69 4.63 -16.05 13.00
CA CYS A 69 4.95 -15.13 14.10
C CYS A 69 4.57 -15.66 15.50
N GLY A 70 4.55 -16.98 15.65
CA GLY A 70 4.13 -17.64 16.89
C GLY A 70 5.27 -17.88 17.89
N SER A 71 6.52 -17.76 17.45
CA SER A 71 7.70 -18.15 18.23
C SER A 71 8.87 -17.15 18.11
N PRO A 72 9.87 -17.22 19.00
CA PRO A 72 11.12 -16.46 18.86
C PRO A 72 11.89 -16.79 17.57
N ASP A 73 11.82 -18.03 17.08
CA ASP A 73 12.45 -18.43 15.82
C ASP A 73 11.78 -17.73 14.63
N ASP A 74 10.47 -17.53 14.68
CA ASP A 74 9.76 -16.75 13.66
C ASP A 74 10.23 -15.30 13.65
N ALA A 75 10.41 -14.68 14.83
CA ALA A 75 10.98 -13.35 14.92
C ALA A 75 12.41 -13.30 14.36
N SER A 76 13.23 -14.33 14.60
CA SER A 76 14.57 -14.45 14.01
C SER A 76 14.53 -14.37 12.48
N ARG A 77 13.59 -15.10 11.85
CA ARG A 77 13.41 -15.06 10.40
C ARG A 77 12.99 -13.68 9.89
N LEU A 78 12.21 -12.92 10.65
CA LEU A 78 11.89 -11.53 10.29
C LEU A 78 13.14 -10.64 10.31
N ARG A 79 14.00 -10.78 11.32
CA ARG A 79 15.24 -9.99 11.43
C ARG A 79 16.22 -10.33 10.31
N GLU A 80 16.33 -11.61 9.95
CA GLU A 80 17.14 -12.07 8.81
C GLU A 80 16.73 -11.46 7.45
N LEU A 81 15.47 -11.03 7.30
CA LEU A 81 15.02 -10.31 6.09
C LEU A 81 15.49 -8.84 6.06
N VAL A 82 15.73 -8.23 7.22
CA VAL A 82 16.06 -6.81 7.38
C VAL A 82 17.56 -6.58 7.48
N GLU A 83 18.26 -7.40 8.26
CA GLU A 83 19.68 -7.24 8.59
C GLU A 83 20.60 -7.02 7.39
N PRO A 84 20.46 -7.73 6.25
CA PRO A 84 21.35 -7.55 5.10
C PRO A 84 21.31 -6.14 4.51
N TYR A 85 20.24 -5.39 4.74
CA TYR A 85 19.98 -4.11 4.07
C TYR A 85 20.15 -2.89 4.96
N LEU A 86 20.46 -3.07 6.26
CA LEU A 86 20.57 -1.99 7.25
C LEU A 86 21.46 -0.82 6.80
N ASN A 87 22.55 -1.13 6.07
CA ASN A 87 23.52 -0.14 5.59
C ASN A 87 23.59 -0.09 4.05
N HIS A 88 22.61 -0.65 3.35
CA HIS A 88 22.61 -0.62 1.89
C HIS A 88 22.36 0.82 1.38
N PRO A 89 23.10 1.33 0.36
CA PRO A 89 22.96 2.72 -0.11
C PRO A 89 21.56 3.08 -0.64
N ASN A 90 20.84 2.08 -1.16
CA ASN A 90 19.46 2.22 -1.61
C ASN A 90 18.41 1.82 -0.56
N GLN A 91 18.79 1.49 0.69
CA GLN A 91 17.80 1.32 1.76
C GLN A 91 17.27 2.69 2.18
N LEU A 92 15.96 2.83 2.29
CA LEU A 92 15.34 4.03 2.84
C LEU A 92 15.78 4.19 4.30
N GLN A 93 16.42 5.32 4.59
CA GLN A 93 16.80 5.72 5.93
C GLN A 93 15.87 6.85 6.37
N TYR A 94 15.38 6.78 7.61
CA TYR A 94 14.57 7.82 8.23
C TYR A 94 15.11 8.10 9.63
N ASP A 95 15.38 9.37 9.95
CA ASP A 95 16.09 9.77 11.17
C ASP A 95 17.39 8.96 11.41
N SER A 96 18.15 8.72 10.33
CA SER A 96 19.37 7.90 10.29
C SER A 96 19.21 6.43 10.70
N ARG A 97 17.99 5.90 10.67
CA ARG A 97 17.65 4.50 10.95
C ARG A 97 16.97 3.85 9.74
N THR A 98 17.15 2.54 9.59
CA THR A 98 16.59 1.75 8.48
C THR A 98 15.08 1.71 8.58
N PHE A 99 14.38 2.28 7.59
CA PHE A 99 12.93 2.22 7.54
C PHE A 99 12.46 0.78 7.31
N VAL A 100 11.57 0.30 8.17
CA VAL A 100 10.96 -1.04 8.08
C VAL A 100 9.47 -0.91 8.35
N SER A 101 8.67 -1.62 7.57
CA SER A 101 7.21 -1.64 7.70
C SER A 101 6.69 -3.07 7.76
N THR A 102 5.38 -3.21 7.93
CA THR A 102 4.66 -4.47 7.86
C THR A 102 3.35 -4.29 7.09
N PHE A 103 2.78 -5.39 6.64
CA PHE A 103 1.35 -5.51 6.43
C PHE A 103 0.80 -6.44 7.53
N SER A 104 -0.13 -5.95 8.35
CA SER A 104 -0.60 -6.61 9.58
C SER A 104 0.53 -6.83 10.60
N GLY A 105 0.32 -7.74 11.56
CA GLY A 105 1.24 -8.08 12.64
C GLY A 105 0.71 -7.76 14.04
N GLU A 106 -0.46 -7.13 14.14
CA GLU A 106 -1.10 -6.71 15.39
C GLU A 106 -1.55 -7.87 16.31
N THR A 107 -1.38 -9.12 15.88
CA THR A 107 -1.69 -10.34 16.65
C THR A 107 -0.44 -11.18 16.98
N CYS A 108 0.72 -10.77 16.49
CA CYS A 108 1.96 -11.54 16.59
C CYS A 108 2.62 -11.38 17.97
N THR A 109 2.71 -12.48 18.72
CA THR A 109 3.29 -12.49 20.07
C THR A 109 4.72 -13.00 20.09
N PHE A 110 5.17 -13.76 19.08
CA PHE A 110 6.51 -14.36 19.04
C PHE A 110 6.85 -15.16 20.31
N GLY A 111 5.85 -15.86 20.87
CA GLY A 111 5.97 -16.61 22.12
C GLY A 111 5.99 -15.77 23.40
N GLN A 112 5.79 -14.45 23.31
CA GLN A 112 5.71 -13.56 24.46
C GLN A 112 4.29 -13.46 25.03
N ALA A 113 4.17 -12.85 26.22
CA ALA A 113 2.90 -12.75 26.94
C ALA A 113 1.82 -11.95 26.20
N ASN A 114 2.23 -10.98 25.37
CA ASN A 114 1.34 -10.17 24.56
C ASN A 114 2.08 -9.63 23.32
N VAL A 115 1.32 -9.01 22.41
CA VAL A 115 1.83 -8.52 21.12
C VAL A 115 2.86 -7.39 21.30
N VAL A 116 2.66 -6.50 22.27
CA VAL A 116 3.59 -5.38 22.55
C VAL A 116 4.94 -5.94 22.98
N GLU A 117 4.99 -6.85 23.95
CA GLU A 117 6.22 -7.52 24.39
C GLU A 117 6.86 -8.37 23.29
N GLY A 118 6.03 -8.98 22.43
CA GLY A 118 6.47 -9.69 21.24
C GLY A 118 7.31 -8.81 20.33
N TRP A 119 6.70 -7.76 19.77
CA TRP A 119 7.41 -6.83 18.87
C TRP A 119 8.54 -6.07 19.57
N LYS A 120 8.35 -5.67 20.84
CA LYS A 120 9.38 -4.97 21.62
C LYS A 120 10.62 -5.84 21.80
N SER A 121 10.48 -7.03 22.39
CA SER A 121 11.64 -7.85 22.79
C SER A 121 12.24 -8.66 21.65
N GLN A 122 11.39 -9.16 20.73
CA GLN A 122 11.84 -10.08 19.69
C GLN A 122 12.18 -9.37 18.37
N PHE A 123 11.82 -8.10 18.20
CA PHE A 123 12.09 -7.38 16.96
C PHE A 123 12.78 -6.03 17.20
N VAL A 124 12.09 -5.05 17.77
CA VAL A 124 12.55 -3.65 17.83
C VAL A 124 13.73 -3.45 18.77
N ASN A 125 13.70 -4.05 19.97
CA ASN A 125 14.78 -3.98 20.96
C ASN A 125 15.68 -5.23 20.97
N HIS A 126 15.51 -6.14 20.00
CA HIS A 126 16.43 -7.27 19.86
C HIS A 126 17.81 -6.77 19.44
N ALA A 127 18.90 -7.39 19.93
CA ALA A 127 20.28 -6.94 19.70
C ALA A 127 20.66 -6.77 18.21
N ASP A 128 20.01 -7.53 17.34
CA ASP A 128 20.23 -7.47 15.90
C ASP A 128 19.75 -6.15 15.28
N LEU A 129 18.67 -5.56 15.81
CA LEU A 129 17.99 -4.38 15.22
C LEU A 129 17.91 -3.15 16.14
N GLN A 130 18.17 -3.32 17.45
CA GLN A 130 18.04 -2.25 18.44
C GLN A 130 18.82 -1.00 18.04
N GLY A 131 18.12 0.13 17.95
CA GLY A 131 18.69 1.43 17.55
C GLY A 131 19.04 1.55 16.06
N LYS A 132 18.82 0.51 15.25
CA LYS A 132 19.16 0.48 13.82
C LYS A 132 17.96 0.68 12.91
N ILE A 133 16.74 0.35 13.36
CA ILE A 133 15.52 0.43 12.56
C ILE A 133 14.61 1.58 12.98
N TYR A 134 13.83 2.08 12.02
CA TYR A 134 12.72 3.02 12.18
C TYR A 134 11.44 2.28 11.77
N PHE A 135 10.63 1.88 12.75
CA PHE A 135 9.54 0.91 12.53
C PHE A 135 8.18 1.58 12.34
N VAL A 136 7.59 1.42 11.16
CA VAL A 136 6.31 2.03 10.74
C VAL A 136 5.37 0.95 10.20
N PRO A 137 4.74 0.14 11.08
CA PRO A 137 3.89 -0.97 10.65
C PRO A 137 2.53 -0.49 10.12
N ALA A 138 1.89 -1.32 9.29
CA ALA A 138 0.45 -1.21 9.02
C ALA A 138 -0.32 -2.18 9.91
N PHE A 139 -0.53 -1.80 11.17
CA PHE A 139 -1.39 -2.54 12.10
C PHE A 139 -2.85 -2.19 11.89
N PHE A 140 -3.69 -3.22 11.81
CA PHE A 140 -5.15 -3.08 11.62
C PHE A 140 -5.87 -3.07 12.97
N ILE A 141 -5.53 -2.09 13.81
CA ILE A 141 -6.10 -1.90 15.14
C ILE A 141 -6.95 -0.63 15.21
N ASP A 142 -7.75 -0.54 16.28
CA ASP A 142 -8.41 0.69 16.65
C ASP A 142 -7.37 1.82 16.86
N PRO A 143 -7.53 3.00 16.23
CA PRO A 143 -6.68 4.18 16.45
C PRO A 143 -6.39 4.47 17.93
N GLU A 144 -7.35 4.24 18.82
CA GLU A 144 -7.20 4.51 20.26
C GLU A 144 -6.16 3.57 20.94
N LYS A 145 -5.81 2.45 20.32
CA LYS A 145 -4.87 1.46 20.86
C LYS A 145 -3.42 1.66 20.42
N PHE A 146 -3.14 2.61 19.51
CA PHE A 146 -1.77 2.84 19.05
C PHE A 146 -0.83 3.33 20.16
N SER A 147 -1.36 3.97 21.21
CA SER A 147 -0.55 4.36 22.38
C SER A 147 0.06 3.18 23.13
N ASP A 148 -0.56 1.99 23.05
CA ASP A 148 -0.05 0.78 23.70
C ASP A 148 1.27 0.31 23.06
N PHE A 149 1.52 0.71 21.80
CA PHE A 149 2.73 0.38 21.04
C PHE A 149 3.80 1.46 21.12
N SER A 150 3.69 2.37 22.09
CA SER A 150 4.51 3.58 22.20
C SER A 150 6.02 3.35 22.26
N GLU A 151 6.44 2.20 22.79
CA GLU A 151 7.84 1.78 22.89
C GLU A 151 8.26 0.82 21.75
N VAL A 152 7.37 0.58 20.79
CA VAL A 152 7.55 -0.38 19.68
C VAL A 152 7.60 0.34 18.34
N ILE A 153 6.67 1.27 18.09
CA ILE A 153 6.53 1.91 16.77
C ILE A 153 7.09 3.32 16.78
N ASP A 154 7.77 3.68 15.69
CA ASP A 154 8.25 5.04 15.43
C ASP A 154 7.27 5.84 14.55
N GLY A 155 6.30 5.15 13.97
CA GLY A 155 5.26 5.73 13.13
C GLY A 155 4.19 4.70 12.81
N ASP A 156 3.22 5.12 12.02
CA ASP A 156 2.08 4.31 11.64
C ASP A 156 1.78 4.42 10.15
N PHE A 157 1.53 3.28 9.49
CA PHE A 157 1.11 3.21 8.10
C PHE A 157 -0.38 2.87 7.98
N ASN A 158 -1.18 3.85 7.54
CA ASN A 158 -2.59 3.64 7.25
C ASN A 158 -2.80 3.06 5.84
N TRP A 159 -2.55 1.75 5.67
CA TRP A 159 -2.79 1.05 4.39
C TRP A 159 -4.24 1.19 3.91
N ASN A 160 -5.21 1.07 4.82
CA ASN A 160 -6.65 1.17 4.53
C ASN A 160 -7.07 2.55 4.01
N SER A 161 -6.28 3.60 4.23
CA SER A 161 -6.58 4.94 3.72
C SER A 161 -6.50 5.08 2.19
N GLY A 162 -6.10 4.02 1.48
CA GLY A 162 -6.13 3.98 0.02
C GLY A 162 -7.54 4.03 -0.58
N TRP A 163 -8.55 3.58 0.18
CA TRP A 163 -9.93 3.44 -0.29
C TRP A 163 -10.95 3.83 0.79
N PRO A 164 -12.20 4.17 0.42
CA PRO A 164 -13.27 4.42 1.38
C PRO A 164 -13.87 3.10 1.92
N ILE A 165 -13.08 2.31 2.65
CA ILE A 165 -13.44 0.93 3.05
C ILE A 165 -14.68 0.82 3.95
N GLN A 166 -15.09 1.92 4.59
CA GLN A 166 -16.31 1.97 5.41
C GLN A 166 -17.59 1.99 4.55
N ILE A 167 -17.48 2.36 3.28
CA ILE A 167 -18.61 2.36 2.36
C ILE A 167 -18.81 0.95 1.82
N THR A 168 -19.80 0.27 2.38
CA THR A 168 -20.28 -1.04 1.94
C THR A 168 -21.73 -0.96 1.45
N THR A 169 -22.21 -1.96 0.72
CA THR A 169 -23.63 -2.01 0.32
C THR A 169 -24.54 -1.95 1.57
N SER A 170 -24.13 -2.58 2.68
CA SER A 170 -24.86 -2.53 3.96
C SER A 170 -24.86 -1.13 4.57
N PHE A 171 -23.72 -0.43 4.56
CA PHE A 171 -23.62 0.97 5.02
C PHE A 171 -24.56 1.88 4.22
N VAL A 172 -24.53 1.79 2.89
CA VAL A 172 -25.41 2.59 2.03
C VAL A 172 -26.88 2.26 2.27
N LYS A 173 -27.25 0.98 2.41
CA LYS A 173 -28.62 0.53 2.74
C LYS A 173 -29.13 1.13 4.07
N ASN A 174 -28.24 1.32 5.05
CA ASN A 174 -28.59 1.96 6.33
C ASN A 174 -28.74 3.50 6.21
N LEU A 175 -28.10 4.13 5.22
CA LEU A 175 -28.17 5.56 4.93
C LEU A 175 -29.43 6.00 4.15
N VAL A 176 -30.19 5.07 3.56
CA VAL A 176 -31.34 5.34 2.66
C VAL A 176 -32.56 5.97 3.39
N SER A 177 -32.38 6.53 4.58
CA SER A 177 -33.32 7.50 5.17
C SER A 177 -33.09 8.95 4.68
N SER A 178 -32.06 9.25 3.86
CA SER A 178 -31.95 10.48 3.06
C SER A 178 -30.88 10.40 1.94
N PRO A 179 -31.22 10.50 0.63
CA PRO A 179 -30.25 10.23 -0.43
C PRO A 179 -29.57 11.49 -1.01
N ASN A 180 -28.23 11.48 -1.05
CA ASN A 180 -27.46 11.85 -2.24
C ASN A 180 -26.04 11.22 -2.20
N PRO A 181 -25.76 10.15 -2.98
CA PRO A 181 -24.44 9.50 -3.03
C PRO A 181 -23.30 10.41 -3.53
N ALA A 182 -23.64 11.54 -4.17
CA ALA A 182 -22.67 12.54 -4.62
C ALA A 182 -22.01 13.31 -3.45
N ASN A 183 -22.59 13.27 -2.25
CA ASN A 183 -22.05 13.90 -1.04
C ASN A 183 -21.26 12.94 -0.16
N ILE A 184 -21.06 11.69 -0.59
CA ILE A 184 -20.13 10.78 0.06
C ILE A 184 -18.72 11.18 -0.43
N THR A 185 -18.26 12.33 0.04
CA THR A 185 -16.83 12.59 0.10
C THR A 185 -16.26 11.45 0.92
N ASN A 186 -15.24 10.76 0.39
CA ASN A 186 -14.35 9.97 1.23
C ASN A 186 -14.00 10.94 2.35
N PRO A 187 -14.52 10.79 3.58
CA PRO A 187 -14.08 11.67 4.62
C PRO A 187 -12.57 11.43 4.68
N VAL A 188 -11.84 12.25 5.38
CA VAL A 188 -10.59 11.73 5.92
C VAL A 188 -11.00 11.10 7.25
N PRO A 189 -11.76 9.97 7.35
CA PRO A 189 -12.09 9.43 8.65
C PRO A 189 -10.87 8.65 9.12
N ASP A 190 -9.75 9.35 9.35
CA ASP A 190 -8.69 8.80 10.19
C ASP A 190 -7.51 9.74 10.42
N ALA A 191 -7.27 10.75 9.58
CA ALA A 191 -6.13 11.62 9.88
C ALA A 191 -6.37 12.31 11.24
N ALA A 192 -7.54 12.90 11.48
CA ALA A 192 -7.83 13.54 12.77
C ALA A 192 -7.89 12.58 13.99
N ALA A 193 -8.27 11.31 13.80
CA ALA A 193 -8.33 10.31 14.88
C ALA A 193 -6.97 9.62 15.14
N ARG A 194 -6.15 9.42 14.10
CA ARG A 194 -4.78 8.89 14.18
C ARG A 194 -3.71 9.98 14.41
N ILE A 195 -4.10 11.25 14.27
CA ILE A 195 -3.49 12.43 14.89
C ILE A 195 -3.58 12.35 16.44
N ALA A 196 -3.99 11.22 17.04
CA ALA A 196 -3.67 10.89 18.43
C ALA A 196 -2.16 10.67 18.67
N MET A 197 -1.35 10.50 17.61
CA MET A 197 0.12 10.54 17.68
C MET A 197 0.67 11.97 17.56
N GLN A 198 0.13 12.89 18.37
CA GLN A 198 0.83 14.16 18.65
C GLN A 198 2.15 13.85 19.37
N ALA A 199 3.10 14.80 19.35
CA ALA A 199 4.29 14.70 20.20
C ALA A 199 3.83 14.41 21.64
N ARG A 200 4.26 13.28 22.21
CA ARG A 200 3.95 12.94 23.60
C ARG A 200 4.59 13.96 24.51
N ASP A 201 4.00 14.23 25.67
CA ASP A 201 4.60 15.13 26.66
C ASP A 201 6.04 14.67 26.98
N GLY A 202 7.03 15.49 26.61
CA GLY A 202 8.46 15.19 26.77
C GLY A 202 9.16 14.53 25.58
N GLU A 203 8.44 14.13 24.53
CA GLU A 203 9.03 13.67 23.26
C GLU A 203 9.28 14.85 22.31
N SER A 204 10.50 14.98 21.80
CA SER A 204 10.90 16.10 20.94
C SER A 204 10.38 16.02 19.50
N LYS A 205 9.78 14.89 19.08
CA LYS A 205 9.41 14.63 17.68
C LYS A 205 8.06 13.91 17.59
N LYS A 206 7.24 14.34 16.63
CA LYS A 206 6.02 13.60 16.22
C LYS A 206 6.43 12.26 15.58
N PRO A 207 5.72 11.17 15.85
CA PRO A 207 5.86 9.94 15.08
C PRO A 207 5.55 10.15 13.58
N VAL A 208 6.11 9.30 12.72
CA VAL A 208 5.81 9.34 11.27
C VAL A 208 4.38 8.92 11.00
N TYR A 209 3.69 9.66 10.14
CA TYR A 209 2.46 9.18 9.53
C TYR A 209 2.65 8.89 8.05
N MET A 210 2.43 7.61 7.70
CA MET A 210 2.47 7.12 6.34
C MET A 210 1.04 6.89 5.84
N GLY A 211 0.66 7.61 4.77
CA GLY A 211 -0.64 7.50 4.12
C GLY A 211 -0.61 6.59 2.90
N ALA A 212 -1.78 6.14 2.46
CA ALA A 212 -1.94 5.38 1.23
C ALA A 212 -2.79 6.13 0.18
N VAL A 213 -2.47 5.86 -1.09
CA VAL A 213 -3.27 6.26 -2.25
C VAL A 213 -3.33 5.12 -3.26
N SER A 214 -4.52 4.85 -3.79
CA SER A 214 -4.74 3.74 -4.71
C SER A 214 -5.81 4.05 -5.76
N PRO A 215 -5.71 3.52 -7.00
CA PRO A 215 -6.71 3.78 -8.02
C PRO A 215 -8.06 3.11 -7.72
N TRP A 216 -8.09 1.78 -7.67
CA TRP A 216 -9.29 0.98 -7.42
C TRP A 216 -8.91 -0.35 -6.78
N PHE A 217 -9.83 -1.05 -6.14
CA PHE A 217 -9.59 -2.39 -5.62
C PHE A 217 -10.65 -3.34 -6.16
N PHE A 218 -10.23 -4.43 -6.79
CA PHE A 218 -11.12 -5.48 -7.29
C PHE A 218 -10.40 -6.83 -7.29
N THR A 219 -11.07 -7.84 -6.75
CA THR A 219 -10.58 -9.22 -6.70
C THR A 219 -11.73 -10.18 -6.98
N HIS A 220 -11.42 -11.32 -7.61
CA HIS A 220 -12.42 -12.31 -8.04
C HIS A 220 -11.92 -13.75 -7.90
N TYR A 221 -11.29 -14.05 -6.77
CA TYR A 221 -10.83 -15.37 -6.40
C TYR A 221 -11.95 -16.20 -5.76
N GLY A 222 -12.19 -17.40 -6.31
CA GLY A 222 -13.15 -18.37 -5.79
C GLY A 222 -12.75 -18.98 -4.44
N GLN A 223 -13.71 -19.65 -3.80
CA GLN A 223 -13.53 -20.35 -2.51
C GLN A 223 -12.47 -21.45 -2.56
N ASP A 224 -12.23 -22.02 -3.75
CA ASP A 224 -11.22 -23.04 -4.04
C ASP A 224 -9.81 -22.47 -4.23
N SER A 225 -9.65 -21.15 -4.14
CA SER A 225 -8.36 -20.44 -4.25
C SER A 225 -8.13 -19.53 -3.04
N PHE A 226 -7.91 -18.24 -3.24
CA PHE A 226 -7.67 -17.28 -2.16
C PHE A 226 -8.95 -16.86 -1.41
N ASN A 227 -10.14 -17.22 -1.93
CA ASN A 227 -11.44 -16.85 -1.36
C ASN A 227 -11.59 -15.33 -1.17
N LYS A 228 -11.33 -14.58 -2.24
CA LYS A 228 -11.36 -13.10 -2.24
C LYS A 228 -12.17 -12.59 -3.42
N ASN A 229 -13.44 -12.30 -3.19
CA ASN A 229 -14.36 -11.82 -4.22
C ASN A 229 -15.10 -10.55 -3.76
N TRP A 230 -14.49 -9.38 -3.94
CA TRP A 230 -15.10 -8.09 -3.56
C TRP A 230 -14.55 -6.92 -4.35
N ILE A 231 -15.25 -5.79 -4.26
CA ILE A 231 -14.85 -4.50 -4.84
C ILE A 231 -14.99 -3.39 -3.81
N PHE A 232 -14.04 -2.45 -3.78
CA PHE A 232 -14.21 -1.20 -3.04
C PHE A 232 -14.79 -0.11 -3.94
N LEU A 233 -15.52 0.84 -3.34
CA LEU A 233 -16.00 2.01 -4.08
C LEU A 233 -14.80 2.76 -4.66
N SER A 234 -14.67 2.69 -5.98
CA SER A 234 -13.56 3.27 -6.75
C SER A 234 -14.06 4.26 -7.82
N ASP A 235 -15.36 4.53 -7.82
CA ASP A 235 -16.02 5.50 -8.71
C ASP A 235 -15.66 6.95 -8.31
N GLN A 236 -16.20 7.93 -9.04
CA GLN A 236 -16.06 9.37 -8.74
C GLN A 236 -14.61 9.92 -8.71
N HIS A 237 -13.72 9.40 -9.56
CA HIS A 237 -12.32 9.84 -9.65
C HIS A 237 -11.53 9.62 -8.35
N LEU A 238 -11.74 8.46 -7.69
CA LEU A 238 -11.10 8.12 -6.41
C LEU A 238 -9.61 8.49 -6.37
N TYR A 239 -8.84 8.07 -7.38
CA TYR A 239 -7.39 8.30 -7.39
C TYR A 239 -7.01 9.79 -7.31
N ALA A 240 -7.62 10.62 -8.18
CA ALA A 240 -7.38 12.05 -8.22
C ALA A 240 -7.86 12.74 -6.93
N LYS A 241 -9.09 12.43 -6.48
CA LYS A 241 -9.64 13.01 -5.25
C LYS A 241 -8.83 12.65 -4.02
N ARG A 242 -8.29 11.42 -3.95
CA ARG A 242 -7.45 10.99 -2.83
C ARG A 242 -6.13 11.75 -2.82
N TRP A 243 -5.49 11.90 -3.98
CA TRP A 243 -4.30 12.75 -4.11
C TRP A 243 -4.58 14.20 -3.70
N GLU A 244 -5.66 14.80 -4.19
CA GLU A 244 -6.06 16.17 -3.85
C GLU A 244 -6.30 16.33 -2.34
N SER A 245 -6.95 15.35 -1.71
CA SER A 245 -7.15 15.33 -0.26
C SER A 245 -5.83 15.22 0.52
N ILE A 246 -4.90 14.38 0.06
CA ILE A 246 -3.56 14.25 0.67
C ILE A 246 -2.81 15.58 0.54
N ILE A 247 -2.86 16.24 -0.62
CA ILE A 247 -2.16 17.51 -0.86
C ILE A 247 -2.79 18.65 -0.05
N ALA A 248 -4.12 18.68 0.09
CA ALA A 248 -4.81 19.67 0.92
C ALA A 248 -4.45 19.55 2.42
N SER A 249 -4.10 18.33 2.86
CA SER A 249 -3.65 18.03 4.23
C SER A 249 -2.18 17.59 4.27
N ARG A 250 -1.35 18.13 3.37
CA ARG A 250 0.03 17.66 3.12
C ARG A 250 0.90 17.64 4.38
N ASP A 251 0.69 18.59 5.29
CA ASP A 251 1.42 18.71 6.56
C ASP A 251 1.16 17.57 7.55
N GLN A 252 0.08 16.80 7.34
CA GLN A 252 -0.29 15.65 8.17
C GLN A 252 0.42 14.35 7.75
N PHE A 253 1.00 14.30 6.54
CA PHE A 253 1.65 13.11 6.01
C PHE A 253 3.16 13.34 5.88
N ASP A 254 3.94 12.36 6.30
CA ASP A 254 5.40 12.38 6.11
C ASP A 254 5.77 11.53 4.89
N VAL A 255 5.07 10.41 4.68
CA VAL A 255 5.30 9.48 3.57
C VAL A 255 3.96 9.08 2.93
N ILE A 256 3.92 8.92 1.61
CA ILE A 256 2.76 8.38 0.90
C ILE A 256 3.16 7.12 0.13
N GLN A 257 2.47 6.01 0.40
CA GLN A 257 2.59 4.79 -0.39
C GLN A 257 1.53 4.74 -1.46
N VAL A 258 1.95 4.56 -2.72
CA VAL A 258 1.04 4.22 -3.80
C VAL A 258 0.77 2.72 -3.76
N LEU A 259 -0.50 2.35 -3.61
CA LEU A 259 -0.95 0.97 -3.58
C LEU A 259 -1.56 0.63 -4.96
N THR A 260 -0.93 -0.19 -5.79
CA THR A 260 0.43 -0.76 -5.66
C THR A 260 1.17 -0.71 -7.00
N TRP A 261 2.44 -1.09 -7.02
CA TRP A 261 3.18 -1.25 -8.28
C TRP A 261 2.69 -2.47 -9.08
N ASN A 262 2.56 -3.65 -8.45
CA ASN A 262 2.39 -4.93 -9.15
C ASN A 262 1.45 -5.92 -8.44
N ASP A 263 0.48 -5.45 -7.65
CA ASP A 263 -0.54 -6.36 -7.11
C ASP A 263 -1.67 -6.56 -8.14
N TYR A 264 -1.50 -7.57 -8.98
CA TYR A 264 -2.38 -7.81 -10.12
C TYR A 264 -3.72 -8.41 -9.70
N GLY A 265 -3.71 -9.40 -8.80
CA GLY A 265 -4.91 -10.09 -8.35
C GLY A 265 -5.94 -9.19 -7.68
N GLU A 266 -5.49 -8.14 -6.99
CA GLU A 266 -6.33 -7.13 -6.35
C GLU A 266 -6.58 -5.88 -7.23
N SER A 267 -6.10 -5.91 -8.47
CA SER A 267 -6.33 -4.93 -9.54
C SER A 267 -5.84 -3.50 -9.28
N HIS A 268 -5.24 -3.17 -8.14
CA HIS A 268 -4.76 -1.81 -7.83
C HIS A 268 -3.35 -1.50 -8.34
N TYR A 269 -2.76 -2.35 -9.18
CA TYR A 269 -1.44 -2.10 -9.75
C TYR A 269 -1.43 -0.88 -10.70
N ILE A 270 -0.33 -0.14 -10.72
CA ILE A 270 -0.07 0.97 -11.66
C ILE A 270 1.16 0.76 -12.54
N GLY A 271 1.95 -0.28 -12.25
CA GLY A 271 3.08 -0.70 -13.07
C GLY A 271 2.67 -1.53 -14.28
N PRO A 272 3.61 -1.84 -15.18
CA PRO A 272 3.37 -2.77 -16.27
C PRO A 272 3.07 -4.18 -15.74
N ILE A 273 2.20 -4.92 -16.43
CA ILE A 273 1.95 -6.34 -16.10
C ILE A 273 3.20 -7.13 -16.48
N LYS A 274 3.91 -7.59 -15.46
CA LYS A 274 5.12 -8.41 -15.53
C LYS A 274 5.10 -9.46 -14.43
N GLY A 275 5.80 -10.56 -14.65
CA GLY A 275 6.00 -11.58 -13.62
C GLY A 275 4.80 -12.50 -13.43
N ALA A 276 4.55 -12.92 -12.19
CA ALA A 276 3.50 -13.87 -11.85
C ALA A 276 2.21 -13.16 -11.42
N GLN A 277 1.07 -13.70 -11.82
CA GLN A 277 -0.28 -13.20 -11.51
C GLN A 277 -1.21 -14.34 -11.10
N PRO A 278 -0.83 -15.13 -10.09
CA PRO A 278 -1.42 -16.45 -9.82
C PRO A 278 -2.95 -16.40 -9.74
N ASN A 279 -3.59 -17.16 -10.64
CA ASN A 279 -5.05 -17.36 -10.72
C ASN A 279 -5.87 -16.09 -10.97
N SER A 280 -5.26 -15.04 -11.53
CA SER A 280 -5.93 -13.75 -11.80
C SER A 280 -5.96 -13.34 -13.27
N GLU A 281 -5.43 -14.20 -14.15
CA GLU A 281 -5.31 -13.97 -15.59
C GLU A 281 -6.65 -13.50 -16.21
N SER A 282 -7.77 -14.06 -15.77
CA SER A 282 -9.09 -13.78 -16.32
C SER A 282 -9.61 -12.35 -16.10
N TRP A 283 -9.08 -11.60 -15.12
CA TRP A 283 -9.40 -10.18 -14.92
C TRP A 283 -8.19 -9.24 -14.98
N VAL A 284 -6.99 -9.78 -15.22
CA VAL A 284 -5.75 -9.00 -15.35
C VAL A 284 -5.33 -8.88 -16.82
N ASP A 285 -5.42 -9.96 -17.61
CA ASP A 285 -4.92 -9.97 -18.98
C ASP A 285 -5.64 -8.95 -19.86
N GLY A 286 -4.86 -8.09 -20.51
CA GLY A 286 -5.36 -7.03 -21.39
C GLY A 286 -5.78 -5.74 -20.67
N PHE A 287 -5.73 -5.68 -19.34
CA PHE A 287 -6.11 -4.50 -18.57
C PHE A 287 -4.91 -3.62 -18.19
N ASN A 288 -4.31 -2.94 -19.16
CA ASN A 288 -3.18 -2.07 -18.87
C ASN A 288 -3.55 -0.86 -17.96
N HIS A 289 -2.89 -0.74 -16.82
CA HIS A 289 -3.09 0.33 -15.83
C HIS A 289 -2.01 1.44 -15.86
N THR A 290 -1.01 1.38 -16.74
CA THR A 290 0.11 2.35 -16.75
C THR A 290 -0.30 3.78 -17.08
N GLY A 291 -1.55 4.02 -17.51
CA GLY A 291 -2.11 5.37 -17.60
C GLY A 291 -2.00 6.12 -16.28
N TRP A 292 -2.19 5.43 -15.15
CA TRP A 292 -2.08 6.02 -13.81
C TRP A 292 -0.71 6.65 -13.52
N LEU A 293 0.37 6.18 -14.14
CA LEU A 293 1.72 6.74 -13.93
C LEU A 293 1.81 8.23 -14.28
N THR A 294 1.04 8.66 -15.28
CA THR A 294 0.97 10.09 -15.66
C THR A 294 0.34 10.92 -14.54
N LEU A 295 -0.75 10.41 -13.96
CA LEU A 295 -1.44 11.02 -12.81
C LEU A 295 -0.55 11.02 -11.57
N THR A 296 0.07 9.89 -11.28
CA THR A 296 1.01 9.73 -10.17
C THR A 296 2.12 10.76 -10.26
N LYS A 297 2.72 10.97 -11.44
CA LYS A 297 3.79 11.95 -11.61
C LYS A 297 3.34 13.38 -11.26
N TYR A 298 2.19 13.80 -11.75
CA TYR A 298 1.64 15.12 -11.49
C TYR A 298 1.38 15.33 -9.99
N TYR A 299 0.63 14.42 -9.36
CA TYR A 299 0.24 14.55 -7.96
C TYR A 299 1.40 14.28 -6.98
N ALA A 300 2.30 13.35 -7.27
CA ALA A 300 3.48 13.12 -6.45
C ALA A 300 4.42 14.34 -6.48
N THR A 301 4.53 15.03 -7.62
CA THR A 301 5.27 16.30 -7.72
C THR A 301 4.60 17.39 -6.87
N ALA A 302 3.28 17.49 -6.93
CA ALA A 302 2.52 18.42 -6.10
C ALA A 302 2.65 18.12 -4.60
N TYR A 303 2.57 16.85 -4.20
CA TYR A 303 2.81 16.42 -2.83
C TYR A 303 4.23 16.74 -2.37
N LYS A 304 5.26 16.49 -3.20
CA LYS A 304 6.64 16.79 -2.79
C LYS A 304 6.92 18.28 -2.69
N SER A 305 6.44 19.09 -3.63
CA SER A 305 6.73 20.54 -3.70
C SER A 305 5.75 21.43 -2.94
N GLY A 306 4.54 20.92 -2.63
CA GLY A 306 3.43 21.73 -2.12
C GLY A 306 2.74 22.59 -3.18
N VAL A 307 3.12 22.48 -4.46
CA VAL A 307 2.58 23.28 -5.56
C VAL A 307 2.19 22.38 -6.72
N PHE A 308 0.98 22.52 -7.22
CA PHE A 308 0.55 21.82 -8.43
C PHE A 308 1.40 22.25 -9.63
N PRO A 309 2.01 21.30 -10.38
CA PRO A 309 2.75 21.62 -11.59
C PRO A 309 1.89 22.40 -12.60
N ALA A 310 2.53 23.24 -13.42
CA ALA A 310 1.84 23.89 -14.52
C ALA A 310 1.39 22.86 -15.55
N ILE A 311 0.18 23.06 -16.07
CA ILE A 311 -0.42 22.21 -17.10
C ILE A 311 0.17 22.61 -18.46
N GLU A 312 0.93 21.71 -19.07
CA GLU A 312 1.58 21.96 -20.37
C GLU A 312 0.85 21.29 -21.54
N LYS A 313 0.08 20.22 -21.29
CA LYS A 313 -0.57 19.44 -22.34
C LYS A 313 -1.77 18.65 -21.82
N ASP A 314 -2.95 19.03 -22.28
CA ASP A 314 -4.19 18.29 -22.00
C ASP A 314 -4.08 16.80 -22.35
N GLN A 315 -4.46 15.95 -21.39
CA GLN A 315 -4.55 14.50 -21.55
C GLN A 315 -5.92 14.00 -21.09
N ILE A 316 -6.42 12.96 -21.75
CA ILE A 316 -7.64 12.26 -21.30
C ILE A 316 -7.23 10.85 -20.91
N LEU A 317 -7.36 10.55 -19.63
CA LEU A 317 -7.23 9.19 -19.11
C LEU A 317 -8.62 8.65 -18.90
N MET A 318 -8.99 7.62 -19.65
CA MET A 318 -10.32 7.03 -19.57
C MET A 318 -10.22 5.58 -19.12
N TRP A 319 -11.04 5.25 -18.13
CA TRP A 319 -11.30 3.87 -17.75
C TRP A 319 -12.80 3.64 -17.72
N SER A 320 -13.18 2.44 -18.09
CA SER A 320 -14.56 1.99 -18.07
C SER A 320 -14.60 0.54 -17.68
N ARG A 321 -15.72 0.13 -17.09
CA ARG A 321 -15.97 -1.30 -16.93
C ARG A 321 -16.06 -1.95 -18.31
N PRO A 322 -15.43 -3.12 -18.51
CA PRO A 322 -15.60 -3.90 -19.74
C PRO A 322 -17.02 -4.48 -19.86
N HIS A 323 -17.73 -4.60 -18.72
CA HIS A 323 -19.05 -5.21 -18.63
C HIS A 323 -20.04 -4.32 -17.85
N PRO A 324 -21.35 -4.43 -18.11
CA PRO A 324 -22.38 -3.78 -17.28
C PRO A 324 -22.27 -4.18 -15.80
N ALA A 325 -22.59 -3.27 -14.88
CA ALA A 325 -22.51 -3.56 -13.44
C ALA A 325 -23.44 -4.70 -12.99
N GLU A 326 -24.56 -4.90 -13.69
CA GLU A 326 -25.55 -5.95 -13.42
C GLU A 326 -25.38 -7.18 -14.33
N ALA A 327 -24.23 -7.34 -15.00
CA ALA A 327 -24.00 -8.49 -15.84
C ALA A 327 -24.14 -9.79 -15.02
N LYS A 328 -24.99 -10.70 -15.49
CA LYS A 328 -25.16 -12.04 -14.93
C LYS A 328 -24.49 -13.04 -15.85
N VAL A 329 -23.45 -13.68 -15.34
CA VAL A 329 -22.70 -14.71 -16.05
C VAL A 329 -22.77 -16.01 -15.27
N ASN A 330 -22.70 -17.14 -15.98
CA ASN A 330 -22.62 -18.46 -15.35
C ASN A 330 -21.17 -18.69 -14.91
N ASP A 331 -20.77 -17.98 -13.87
CA ASP A 331 -19.45 -18.02 -13.23
C ASP A 331 -19.58 -18.70 -11.85
N PRO A 332 -18.74 -19.71 -11.52
CA PRO A 332 -18.78 -20.41 -10.24
C PRO A 332 -18.39 -19.55 -9.03
N VAL A 333 -17.68 -18.42 -9.21
CA VAL A 333 -17.26 -17.53 -8.12
C VAL A 333 -18.42 -16.62 -7.68
N GLY A 334 -19.25 -16.19 -8.63
CA GLY A 334 -20.43 -15.39 -8.38
C GLY A 334 -20.11 -13.89 -8.26
N GLN A 335 -21.15 -13.07 -8.08
CA GLN A 335 -20.97 -11.62 -8.02
C GLN A 335 -20.09 -11.22 -6.82
N PRO A 336 -19.11 -10.32 -7.01
CA PRO A 336 -18.28 -9.80 -5.93
C PRO A 336 -19.11 -9.11 -4.85
N ASP A 337 -18.69 -9.23 -3.61
CA ASP A 337 -19.26 -8.41 -2.53
C ASP A 337 -19.13 -6.93 -2.87
N ASN A 338 -20.18 -6.17 -2.56
CA ASN A 338 -20.32 -4.74 -2.84
C ASN A 338 -20.41 -4.35 -4.32
N PHE A 339 -20.69 -5.28 -5.23
CA PHE A 339 -20.90 -4.95 -6.64
C PHE A 339 -22.07 -3.97 -6.86
N GLU A 340 -22.98 -3.76 -5.90
CA GLU A 340 -24.06 -2.77 -6.04
C GLU A 340 -23.61 -1.33 -5.75
N LEU A 341 -22.43 -1.13 -5.16
CA LEU A 341 -21.87 0.21 -4.93
C LEU A 341 -21.49 0.92 -6.22
N VAL A 342 -21.30 0.17 -7.29
CA VAL A 342 -20.77 0.65 -8.55
C VAL A 342 -21.91 0.73 -9.56
N CYS A 343 -21.87 1.76 -10.40
CA CYS A 343 -22.92 1.98 -11.39
C CYS A 343 -22.40 1.75 -12.81
N THR A 344 -23.29 1.37 -13.74
CA THR A 344 -22.95 1.33 -15.17
C THR A 344 -22.78 2.77 -15.67
N ARG A 345 -21.58 3.33 -15.50
CA ARG A 345 -21.21 4.66 -15.98
C ARG A 345 -19.80 4.64 -16.56
N VAL A 346 -19.63 5.32 -17.70
CA VAL A 346 -18.29 5.66 -18.19
C VAL A 346 -17.74 6.73 -17.27
N HIS A 347 -16.68 6.40 -16.54
CA HIS A 347 -15.97 7.38 -15.73
C HIS A 347 -15.03 8.13 -16.67
N LYS A 348 -15.38 9.39 -16.94
CA LYS A 348 -14.50 10.34 -17.64
C LYS A 348 -13.86 11.25 -16.60
N PRO A 349 -12.66 10.99 -16.11
CA PRO A 349 -11.82 12.07 -15.60
C PRO A 349 -11.43 12.88 -16.82
N MET A 350 -12.17 13.96 -17.06
CA MET A 350 -11.54 15.08 -17.71
C MET A 350 -10.67 15.70 -16.64
N ALA A 351 -9.40 15.38 -16.67
CA ALA A 351 -8.43 16.20 -16.01
C ALA A 351 -7.50 16.73 -17.10
N SER A 352 -7.65 18.01 -17.36
CA SER A 352 -6.64 18.80 -18.06
C SER A 352 -5.41 18.75 -17.15
N PHE A 353 -4.34 18.09 -17.62
CA PHE A 353 -3.02 18.03 -16.99
C PHE A 353 -2.02 18.77 -17.83
#